data_AF-U5LUX8-F1
#
_entry.id   AF-U5LUX8-F1
#
_cell.length_a   1.000
_cell.length_b   1.000
_cell.length_c   1.000
_cell.angle_alpha   90.00
_cell.angle_beta   90.00
_cell.angle_gamma   90.00
#
_symmetry.space_group_name_H-M   'P 1'
#
loop_
_entity.id
_entity.type
_entity.pdbx_description
1 polymer ?
#
loop_
_entity_poly.entity_id
_entity_poly.type
_entity_poly.pdbx_seq_one_letter_code
_entity_poly.pdbx_strand_id
1 'polypeptide(L)'
;MVKKLKQSLRSGSLEKRKEKEKDIQEEKWFLDNGSIFLKELIADCNGKSIPIRNFSSDQILKATSNFGSSCFVTAEGFYVWYKGIIEDRYYMIKRFSEYKVTQYRVAEVYNEIVLSARMSNHNNFLKLIGFCLEFSLPVLVFEYAEHGVLNHRGGVIVNGEEVILPLSLRLKIGKEIANAVTYLHMAFPKILIHRHIKPRNVFLDENWTPKLSDFSISINLPEGKSRIEVECVQGTIGYLDPVYYTTKMVTEYTDVYSFGVFLMVILTGKPALASTSSDGDYKHIASYVKGFHENGQLDGVIDPKVMEDITSAQKVHVEAYVVLALRCCEMRDENRPKMIQIAKELKQIETLFRRS
;
A
#
# COMPACT_ATOMS: atom_id res chain seq x y z
N MET A 1 -54.58 -1.28 -23.74
CA MET A 1 -54.49 -0.79 -22.35
C MET A 1 -54.26 -1.92 -21.34
N VAL A 2 -55.16 -2.91 -21.25
CA VAL A 2 -55.08 -4.04 -20.29
C VAL A 2 -53.81 -4.89 -20.40
N LYS A 3 -53.30 -5.16 -21.61
CA LYS A 3 -52.02 -5.88 -21.80
C LYS A 3 -50.80 -5.11 -21.26
N LYS A 4 -50.75 -3.78 -21.45
CA LYS A 4 -49.68 -2.91 -20.92
C LYS A 4 -49.75 -2.81 -19.38
N LEU A 5 -50.95 -2.73 -18.79
CA LEU A 5 -51.15 -2.73 -17.34
C LEU A 5 -50.75 -4.08 -16.70
N LYS A 6 -51.11 -5.21 -17.31
CA LYS A 6 -50.67 -6.54 -16.84
C LYS A 6 -49.16 -6.76 -16.96
N GLN A 7 -48.53 -6.20 -18.00
CA GLN A 7 -47.08 -6.27 -18.19
C GLN A 7 -46.33 -5.39 -17.17
N SER A 8 -46.84 -4.19 -16.88
CA SER A 8 -46.32 -3.29 -15.84
C SER A 8 -46.51 -3.84 -14.41
N LEU A 9 -47.63 -4.50 -14.11
CA LEU A 9 -47.85 -5.17 -12.83
C LEU A 9 -46.97 -6.42 -12.66
N ARG A 10 -46.72 -7.16 -13.74
CA ARG A 10 -45.79 -8.31 -13.73
C ARG A 10 -44.34 -7.86 -13.60
N SER A 11 -43.91 -6.82 -14.30
CA SER A 11 -42.55 -6.27 -14.15
C SER A 11 -42.33 -5.74 -12.74
N GLY A 12 -43.28 -5.01 -12.16
CA GLY A 12 -43.19 -4.54 -10.77
C GLY A 12 -43.22 -5.66 -9.72
N SER A 13 -43.87 -6.80 -9.99
CA SER A 13 -43.83 -7.98 -9.10
C SER A 13 -42.49 -8.73 -9.17
N LEU A 14 -41.92 -8.83 -10.38
CA LEU A 14 -40.58 -9.40 -10.62
C LEU A 14 -39.47 -8.54 -10.02
N GLU A 15 -39.55 -7.22 -10.15
CA GLU A 15 -38.61 -6.27 -9.55
C GLU A 15 -38.63 -6.34 -8.02
N LYS A 16 -39.82 -6.31 -7.39
CA LYS A 16 -39.97 -6.49 -5.95
C LYS A 16 -39.41 -7.82 -5.44
N ARG A 17 -39.55 -8.89 -6.22
CA ARG A 17 -38.98 -10.19 -5.85
C ARG A 17 -37.45 -10.17 -5.91
N LYS A 18 -36.86 -9.58 -6.96
CA LYS A 18 -35.40 -9.45 -7.10
C LYS A 18 -34.79 -8.56 -6.02
N GLU A 19 -35.47 -7.47 -5.67
CA GLU A 19 -35.09 -6.58 -4.58
C GLU A 19 -35.09 -7.32 -3.24
N LYS A 20 -36.15 -8.08 -2.95
CA LYS A 20 -36.20 -8.92 -1.75
C LYS A 20 -35.11 -10.01 -1.72
N GLU A 21 -34.80 -10.63 -2.87
CA GLU A 21 -33.72 -11.63 -2.97
C GLU A 21 -32.33 -10.99 -2.77
N LYS A 22 -32.13 -9.76 -3.26
CA LYS A 22 -30.92 -8.95 -3.00
C LYS A 22 -30.77 -8.65 -1.51
N ASP A 23 -31.82 -8.13 -0.87
CA ASP A 23 -31.79 -7.76 0.55
C ASP A 23 -31.43 -8.96 1.45
N ILE A 24 -32.02 -10.13 1.18
CA ILE A 24 -31.71 -11.37 1.92
C ILE A 24 -30.25 -11.77 1.75
N GLN A 25 -29.70 -11.59 0.55
CA GLN A 25 -28.31 -11.94 0.26
C GLN A 25 -27.32 -10.96 0.91
N GLU A 26 -27.65 -9.67 0.92
CA GLU A 26 -26.88 -8.62 1.59
C GLU A 26 -26.87 -8.80 3.11
N GLU A 27 -28.02 -9.15 3.70
CA GLU A 27 -28.12 -9.49 5.12
C GLU A 27 -27.26 -10.71 5.48
N LYS A 28 -27.28 -11.75 4.64
CA LYS A 28 -26.42 -12.92 4.82
C LYS A 28 -24.94 -12.54 4.80
N TRP A 29 -24.51 -11.76 3.81
CA TRP A 29 -23.13 -11.29 3.73
C TRP A 29 -22.75 -10.42 4.92
N PHE A 30 -23.64 -9.55 5.37
CA PHE A 30 -23.41 -8.71 6.53
C PHE A 30 -23.14 -9.55 7.78
N LEU A 31 -23.96 -10.58 8.04
CA LEU A 31 -23.81 -11.48 9.19
C LEU A 31 -22.53 -12.31 9.09
N ASP A 32 -22.29 -12.94 7.94
CA ASP A 32 -21.11 -13.80 7.72
C ASP A 32 -19.82 -12.99 7.88
N ASN A 33 -19.72 -11.87 7.15
CA ASN A 33 -18.53 -11.02 7.18
C ASN A 33 -18.35 -10.34 8.55
N GLY A 34 -19.43 -9.86 9.15
CA GLY A 34 -19.41 -9.22 10.46
C GLY A 34 -18.92 -10.16 11.56
N SER A 35 -19.32 -11.44 11.50
CA SER A 35 -18.88 -12.44 12.46
C SER A 35 -17.37 -12.73 12.39
N ILE A 36 -16.80 -12.76 11.18
CA ILE A 36 -15.35 -12.98 10.98
C ILE A 36 -14.58 -11.74 11.42
N PHE A 37 -14.99 -10.56 10.94
CA PHE A 37 -14.37 -9.30 11.33
C PHE A 37 -14.33 -9.11 12.85
N LEU A 38 -15.44 -9.38 13.53
CA LEU A 38 -15.50 -9.20 14.99
C LEU A 38 -14.55 -10.15 15.72
N LYS A 39 -14.40 -11.41 15.25
CA LYS A 39 -13.44 -12.36 15.83
C LYS A 39 -12.00 -11.86 15.68
N GLU A 40 -11.63 -11.40 14.49
CA GLU A 40 -10.29 -10.87 14.21
C GLU A 40 -10.00 -9.59 15.01
N LEU A 41 -10.98 -8.68 15.12
CA LEU A 41 -10.84 -7.45 15.90
C LEU A 41 -10.67 -7.74 17.40
N ILE A 42 -11.41 -8.72 17.94
CA ILE A 42 -11.27 -9.17 19.32
C ILE A 42 -9.88 -9.79 19.54
N ALA A 43 -9.42 -10.63 18.61
CA ALA A 43 -8.11 -11.26 18.69
C ALA A 43 -6.95 -10.26 18.63
N ASP A 44 -7.09 -9.15 17.89
CA ASP A 44 -6.04 -8.17 17.70
C ASP A 44 -6.01 -7.07 18.79
N CYS A 45 -7.17 -6.50 19.13
CA CYS A 45 -7.25 -5.33 20.01
C CYS A 45 -8.32 -5.46 21.12
N ASN A 46 -8.75 -6.68 21.47
CA ASN A 46 -9.81 -6.94 22.43
C ASN A 46 -11.11 -6.17 22.11
N GLY A 47 -11.37 -5.95 20.82
CA GLY A 47 -12.57 -5.24 20.32
C GLY A 47 -12.52 -3.73 20.46
N LYS A 48 -11.40 -3.14 20.91
CA LYS A 48 -11.23 -1.69 21.03
C LYS A 48 -10.57 -1.12 19.77
N SER A 49 -11.34 -0.41 18.95
CA SER A 49 -10.85 0.23 17.73
C SER A 49 -11.30 1.68 17.62
N ILE A 50 -10.77 2.37 16.61
CA ILE A 50 -11.33 3.66 16.18
C ILE A 50 -12.81 3.50 15.80
N PRO A 51 -13.62 4.58 15.80
CA PRO A 51 -14.96 4.52 15.20
C PRO A 51 -14.86 4.12 13.72
N ILE A 52 -15.41 2.95 13.38
CA ILE A 52 -15.46 2.45 11.99
C ILE A 52 -16.90 2.63 11.50
N ARG A 53 -17.06 3.39 10.42
CA ARG A 53 -18.37 3.65 9.82
C ARG A 53 -18.83 2.45 8.98
N ASN A 54 -20.06 2.00 9.20
CA ASN A 54 -20.73 1.07 8.30
C ASN A 54 -21.39 1.85 7.16
N PHE A 55 -21.00 1.55 5.93
CA PHE A 55 -21.63 2.07 4.71
C PHE A 55 -22.54 1.01 4.09
N SER A 56 -23.60 1.43 3.41
CA SER A 56 -24.46 0.50 2.67
C SER A 56 -23.93 0.19 1.27
N SER A 57 -24.35 -0.94 0.70
CA SER A 57 -24.02 -1.34 -0.67
C SER A 57 -24.45 -0.26 -1.67
N ASP A 58 -25.62 0.33 -1.47
CA ASP A 58 -26.14 1.41 -2.32
C ASP A 58 -25.27 2.68 -2.27
N GLN A 59 -24.74 3.05 -1.09
CA GLN A 59 -23.81 4.17 -0.98
C GLN A 59 -22.53 3.90 -1.78
N ILE A 60 -21.97 2.70 -1.64
CA ILE A 60 -20.74 2.30 -2.34
C ILE A 60 -20.97 2.23 -3.86
N LEU A 61 -22.06 1.62 -4.31
CA LEU A 61 -22.41 1.50 -5.73
C LEU A 61 -22.63 2.87 -6.35
N LYS A 62 -23.36 3.77 -5.67
CA LYS A 62 -23.55 5.14 -6.14
C LYS A 62 -22.24 5.92 -6.21
N ALA A 63 -21.42 5.86 -5.15
CA ALA A 63 -20.16 6.59 -5.06
C ALA A 63 -19.15 6.19 -6.14
N THR A 64 -19.16 4.92 -6.54
CA THR A 64 -18.21 4.34 -7.51
C THR A 64 -18.79 4.22 -8.93
N SER A 65 -20.00 4.74 -9.18
CA SER A 65 -20.72 4.53 -10.45
C SER A 65 -20.79 3.04 -10.84
N ASN A 66 -21.18 2.19 -9.89
CA ASN A 66 -21.15 0.72 -9.98
C ASN A 66 -19.75 0.17 -10.28
N PHE A 67 -18.72 0.68 -9.59
CA PHE A 67 -17.32 0.34 -9.85
C PHE A 67 -16.88 0.61 -11.30
N GLY A 68 -17.40 1.71 -11.87
CA GLY A 68 -17.14 2.13 -13.25
C GLY A 68 -15.71 2.60 -13.48
N SER A 69 -15.27 2.57 -14.74
CA SER A 69 -13.90 2.95 -15.14
C SER A 69 -13.54 4.40 -14.84
N SER A 70 -14.52 5.31 -14.81
CA SER A 70 -14.31 6.72 -14.44
C SER A 70 -13.89 6.93 -12.99
N CYS A 71 -14.18 5.95 -12.13
CA CYS A 71 -13.81 5.94 -10.72
C CYS A 71 -12.52 5.15 -10.45
N PHE A 72 -11.94 4.46 -11.44
CA PHE A 72 -10.75 3.64 -11.26
C PHE A 72 -9.53 4.49 -10.85
N VAL A 73 -8.75 3.99 -9.89
CA VAL A 73 -7.46 4.59 -9.48
C VAL A 73 -6.31 3.68 -9.84
N THR A 74 -6.30 2.45 -9.31
CA THR A 74 -5.28 1.44 -9.60
C THR A 74 -5.79 0.04 -9.27
N ALA A 75 -5.15 -0.99 -9.81
CA ALA A 75 -5.39 -2.39 -9.47
C ALA A 75 -4.09 -3.05 -9.06
N GLU A 76 -4.13 -3.83 -7.99
CA GLU A 76 -2.99 -4.57 -7.45
C GLU A 76 -3.44 -5.98 -7.04
N GLY A 77 -2.84 -7.00 -7.62
CA GLY A 77 -3.10 -8.40 -7.29
C GLY A 77 -4.59 -8.77 -7.35
N PHE A 78 -5.22 -8.83 -6.18
CA PHE A 78 -6.58 -9.31 -5.92
C PHE A 78 -7.52 -8.21 -5.42
N TYR A 79 -7.14 -6.93 -5.51
CA TYR A 79 -8.03 -5.81 -5.20
C TYR A 79 -7.87 -4.65 -6.20
N VAL A 80 -8.85 -3.76 -6.20
CA VAL A 80 -8.93 -2.56 -7.04
C VAL A 80 -9.28 -1.37 -6.16
N TRP A 81 -8.59 -0.26 -6.40
CA TRP A 81 -8.86 1.03 -5.78
C TRP A 81 -9.71 1.90 -6.70
N TYR A 82 -10.71 2.53 -6.11
CA TYR A 82 -11.61 3.48 -6.75
C TYR A 82 -11.63 4.79 -5.97
N LYS A 83 -11.87 5.91 -6.65
CA LYS A 83 -12.32 7.15 -6.03
C LYS A 83 -13.85 7.17 -6.02
N GLY A 84 -14.43 7.72 -4.96
CA GLY A 84 -15.88 7.88 -4.88
C GLY A 84 -16.29 9.05 -4.01
N ILE A 85 -17.54 9.49 -4.17
CA ILE A 85 -18.12 10.58 -3.39
C ILE A 85 -19.31 10.03 -2.59
N ILE A 86 -19.26 10.18 -1.27
CA ILE A 86 -20.35 9.81 -0.35
C ILE A 86 -20.65 11.04 0.51
N GLU A 87 -21.90 11.51 0.51
CA GLU A 87 -22.33 12.69 1.29
C GLU A 87 -21.42 13.91 1.08
N ASP A 88 -21.17 14.23 -0.19
CA ASP A 88 -20.33 15.36 -0.65
C ASP A 88 -18.86 15.31 -0.20
N ARG A 89 -18.38 14.14 0.26
CA ARG A 89 -16.97 13.91 0.61
C ARG A 89 -16.35 12.87 -0.29
N TYR A 90 -15.13 13.16 -0.75
CA TYR A 90 -14.32 12.21 -1.49
C TYR A 90 -13.75 11.13 -0.58
N TYR A 91 -13.62 9.92 -1.12
CA TYR A 91 -13.05 8.76 -0.46
C TYR A 91 -12.24 7.90 -1.43
N MET A 92 -11.28 7.15 -0.89
CA MET A 92 -10.64 6.03 -1.59
C MET A 92 -11.35 4.73 -1.19
N ILE A 93 -11.80 3.95 -2.16
CA ILE A 93 -12.61 2.74 -1.96
C ILE A 93 -11.84 1.53 -2.49
N LYS A 94 -11.52 0.58 -1.60
CA LYS A 94 -10.80 -0.66 -1.95
C LYS A 94 -11.80 -1.81 -2.05
N ARG A 95 -11.88 -2.42 -3.23
CA ARG A 95 -12.72 -3.61 -3.48
C ARG A 95 -11.84 -4.82 -3.78
N PHE A 96 -12.10 -5.94 -3.11
CA PHE A 96 -11.46 -7.21 -3.39
C PHE A 96 -12.14 -7.94 -4.55
N SER A 97 -11.36 -8.71 -5.31
CA SER A 97 -11.82 -9.50 -6.46
C SER A 97 -12.30 -10.88 -6.01
N GLU A 98 -13.59 -11.11 -6.19
CA GLU A 98 -14.28 -12.36 -5.83
C GLU A 98 -13.69 -13.60 -6.52
N TYR A 99 -13.14 -13.42 -7.73
CA TYR A 99 -12.53 -14.50 -8.50
C TYR A 99 -11.08 -14.81 -8.08
N LYS A 100 -10.38 -13.85 -7.48
CA LYS A 100 -8.95 -13.97 -7.15
C LYS A 100 -8.72 -14.29 -5.67
N VAL A 101 -9.66 -13.93 -4.79
CA VAL A 101 -9.62 -14.28 -3.38
C VAL A 101 -10.19 -15.68 -3.21
N THR A 102 -9.30 -16.68 -3.18
CA THR A 102 -9.67 -18.05 -2.84
C THR A 102 -9.91 -18.17 -1.34
N GLN A 103 -10.54 -19.28 -0.90
CA GLN A 103 -10.80 -19.56 0.52
C GLN A 103 -9.56 -19.40 1.42
N TYR A 104 -8.36 -19.68 0.90
CA TYR A 104 -7.10 -19.58 1.65
C TYR A 104 -6.59 -18.16 1.87
N ARG A 105 -7.16 -17.17 1.15
CA ARG A 105 -6.72 -15.76 1.19
C ARG A 105 -7.76 -14.83 1.80
N VAL A 106 -8.89 -15.37 2.26
CA VAL A 106 -9.94 -14.60 2.95
C VAL A 106 -9.38 -13.93 4.20
N ALA A 107 -8.44 -14.57 4.91
CA ALA A 107 -7.75 -13.98 6.06
C ALA A 107 -7.04 -12.66 5.72
N GLU A 108 -6.49 -12.52 4.51
CA GLU A 108 -5.80 -11.29 4.07
C GLU A 108 -6.76 -10.09 3.97
N VAL A 109 -8.05 -10.34 3.69
CA VAL A 109 -9.08 -9.30 3.65
C VAL A 109 -9.37 -8.76 5.04
N TYR A 110 -9.53 -9.64 6.04
CA TYR A 110 -9.83 -9.21 7.40
C TYR A 110 -8.61 -8.64 8.12
N ASN A 111 -7.42 -9.16 7.82
CA ASN A 111 -6.16 -8.61 8.27
C ASN A 111 -6.00 -7.15 7.81
N GLU A 112 -6.32 -6.85 6.55
CA GLU A 112 -6.34 -5.48 6.04
C GLU A 112 -7.25 -4.57 6.87
N ILE A 113 -8.47 -5.02 7.20
CA ILE A 113 -9.45 -4.22 7.95
C ILE A 113 -8.92 -3.89 9.34
N VAL A 114 -8.52 -4.92 10.09
CA VAL A 114 -8.13 -4.81 11.49
C VAL A 114 -6.85 -4.01 11.64
N LEU A 115 -5.83 -4.31 10.82
CA LEU A 115 -4.56 -3.59 10.88
C LEU A 115 -4.69 -2.15 10.39
N SER A 116 -5.46 -1.89 9.32
CA SER A 116 -5.72 -0.52 8.88
C SER A 116 -6.45 0.28 9.96
N ALA A 117 -7.45 -0.30 10.63
CA ALA A 117 -8.13 0.33 11.74
C ALA A 117 -7.17 0.65 12.90
N ARG A 118 -6.25 -0.27 13.22
CA ARG A 118 -5.26 -0.07 14.28
C ARG A 118 -4.24 1.03 13.93
N MET A 119 -3.80 1.12 12.68
CA MET A 119 -2.78 2.07 12.24
C MET A 119 -3.33 3.48 11.96
N SER A 120 -4.65 3.61 11.81
CA SER A 120 -5.36 4.84 11.40
C SER A 120 -5.15 6.08 12.28
N ASN A 121 -4.57 5.94 13.47
CA ASN A 121 -4.24 7.08 14.35
C ASN A 121 -2.87 7.70 14.06
N HIS A 122 -2.05 7.10 13.20
CA HIS A 122 -0.72 7.62 12.87
C HIS A 122 -0.71 8.24 11.47
N ASN A 123 -0.15 9.46 11.36
CA ASN A 123 -0.31 10.33 10.20
C ASN A 123 0.24 9.77 8.88
N ASN A 124 1.23 8.87 8.93
CA ASN A 124 1.84 8.26 7.74
C ASN A 124 1.20 6.94 7.30
N PHE A 125 0.02 6.60 7.80
CA PHE A 125 -0.80 5.52 7.25
C PHE A 125 -2.09 6.05 6.67
N LEU A 126 -2.59 5.41 5.61
CA LEU A 126 -3.86 5.76 5.01
C LEU A 126 -4.99 5.39 5.96
N LYS A 127 -5.73 6.39 6.44
CA LYS A 127 -6.76 6.21 7.46
C LYS A 127 -7.96 5.44 6.92
N LEU A 128 -8.33 4.36 7.61
CA LEU A 128 -9.60 3.66 7.41
C LEU A 128 -10.73 4.50 8.02
N ILE A 129 -11.74 4.80 7.22
CA ILE A 129 -12.95 5.51 7.65
C ILE A 129 -14.06 4.52 7.98
N GLY A 130 -14.15 3.45 7.22
CA GLY A 130 -15.25 2.51 7.33
C GLY A 130 -15.14 1.34 6.37
N PHE A 131 -16.20 0.55 6.34
CA PHE A 131 -16.37 -0.53 5.37
C PHE A 131 -17.85 -0.73 5.05
N CYS A 132 -18.12 -1.52 4.02
CA CYS A 132 -19.41 -2.11 3.74
C CYS A 132 -19.27 -3.64 3.76
N LEU A 133 -20.11 -4.31 4.56
CA LEU A 133 -20.12 -5.77 4.72
C LEU A 133 -21.20 -6.46 3.89
N GLU A 134 -22.03 -5.68 3.18
CA GLU A 134 -23.16 -6.13 2.36
C GLU A 134 -22.72 -6.60 0.97
N PHE A 135 -21.45 -6.99 0.81
CA PHE A 135 -20.89 -7.59 -0.40
C PHE A 135 -20.31 -8.96 -0.07
N SER A 136 -20.11 -9.80 -1.07
CA SER A 136 -19.50 -11.14 -0.89
C SER A 136 -18.13 -11.11 -0.20
N LEU A 137 -17.38 -10.01 -0.36
CA LEU A 137 -16.23 -9.66 0.46
C LEU A 137 -16.37 -8.20 0.91
N PRO A 138 -15.90 -7.83 2.12
CA PRO A 138 -15.92 -6.45 2.59
C PRO A 138 -15.34 -5.45 1.58
N VAL A 139 -16.03 -4.33 1.38
CA VAL A 139 -15.51 -3.18 0.62
C VAL A 139 -15.06 -2.11 1.60
N LEU A 140 -13.83 -1.63 1.47
CA LEU A 140 -13.21 -0.75 2.46
C LEU A 140 -13.23 0.70 1.98
N VAL A 141 -13.43 1.63 2.90
CA VAL A 141 -13.51 3.07 2.63
C VAL A 141 -12.44 3.78 3.47
N PHE A 142 -11.54 4.46 2.79
CA PHE A 142 -10.40 5.19 3.34
C PHE A 142 -10.53 6.68 3.09
N GLU A 143 -9.76 7.47 3.84
CA GLU A 143 -9.63 8.91 3.59
C GLU A 143 -9.20 9.19 2.15
N TYR A 144 -9.59 10.35 1.63
CA TYR A 144 -9.19 10.75 0.28
C TYR A 144 -7.73 11.19 0.26
N ALA A 145 -6.99 10.71 -0.74
CA ALA A 145 -5.63 11.11 -1.02
C ALA A 145 -5.60 11.89 -2.35
N GLU A 146 -5.61 13.23 -2.26
CA GLU A 146 -5.78 14.14 -3.40
C GLU A 146 -4.81 13.86 -4.56
N HIS A 147 -3.55 13.58 -4.23
CA HIS A 147 -2.51 13.33 -5.22
C HIS A 147 -2.42 11.85 -5.64
N GLY A 148 -3.37 11.02 -5.18
CA GLY A 148 -3.48 9.62 -5.55
C GLY A 148 -2.38 8.74 -4.94
N VAL A 149 -2.02 7.71 -5.68
CA VAL A 149 -1.05 6.67 -5.28
C VAL A 149 0.22 6.78 -6.13
N LEU A 150 1.38 6.51 -5.52
CA LEU A 150 2.62 6.48 -6.28
C LEU A 150 2.59 5.34 -7.32
N ASN A 151 3.10 5.64 -8.50
CA ASN A 151 3.22 4.67 -9.58
C ASN A 151 4.46 3.78 -9.38
N HIS A 152 4.65 2.80 -10.27
CA HIS A 152 5.77 1.85 -10.22
C HIS A 152 7.19 2.48 -10.28
N ARG A 153 7.30 3.75 -10.63
CA ARG A 153 8.52 4.55 -10.71
C ARG A 153 8.65 5.59 -9.59
N GLY A 154 7.66 5.67 -8.69
CA GLY A 154 7.67 6.65 -7.60
C GLY A 154 7.14 8.04 -7.98
N GLY A 155 6.55 8.21 -9.16
CA GLY A 155 5.81 9.40 -9.57
C GLY A 155 4.31 9.28 -9.26
N VAL A 156 3.51 10.24 -9.72
CA VAL A 156 2.03 10.19 -9.67
C VAL A 156 1.44 10.36 -11.07
N ILE A 157 0.17 10.00 -11.25
CA ILE A 157 -0.54 10.25 -12.50
C ILE A 157 -1.46 11.45 -12.31
N VAL A 158 -1.23 12.52 -13.08
CA VAL A 158 -2.06 13.73 -13.08
C VAL A 158 -2.60 13.91 -14.49
N ASN A 159 -3.93 13.98 -14.64
CA ASN A 159 -4.59 14.13 -15.94
C ASN A 159 -4.17 13.11 -17.01
N GLY A 160 -3.82 11.89 -16.59
CA GLY A 160 -3.36 10.81 -17.49
C GLY A 160 -1.87 10.86 -17.83
N GLU A 161 -1.13 11.85 -17.34
CA GLU A 161 0.30 11.98 -17.55
C GLU A 161 1.10 11.62 -16.30
N GLU A 162 2.27 11.00 -16.52
CA GLU A 162 3.19 10.66 -15.43
C GLU A 162 3.96 11.91 -15.00
N VAL A 163 3.78 12.29 -13.72
CA VAL A 163 4.47 13.42 -13.10
C VAL A 163 5.63 12.92 -12.26
N ILE A 164 6.80 13.44 -12.59
CA ILE A 164 8.06 13.24 -11.87
C ILE A 164 8.06 14.16 -10.65
N LEU A 165 8.21 13.59 -9.46
CA LEU A 165 8.24 14.37 -8.22
C LEU A 165 9.60 15.07 -8.04
N PRO A 166 9.63 16.29 -7.47
CA PRO A 166 10.88 16.94 -7.07
C PRO A 166 11.67 16.12 -6.04
N LEU A 167 13.00 16.25 -6.04
CA LEU A 167 13.87 15.50 -5.12
C LEU A 167 13.53 15.73 -3.65
N SER A 168 13.25 16.98 -3.26
CA SER A 168 12.88 17.33 -1.88
C SER A 168 11.65 16.54 -1.40
N LEU A 169 10.67 16.33 -2.28
CA LEU A 169 9.48 15.55 -2.00
C LEU A 169 9.79 14.04 -1.94
N ARG A 170 10.64 13.53 -2.84
CA ARG A 170 11.11 12.14 -2.80
C ARG A 170 11.83 11.81 -1.48
N LEU A 171 12.68 12.72 -1.00
CA LEU A 171 13.35 12.60 0.30
C LEU A 171 12.37 12.64 1.47
N LYS A 172 11.39 13.56 1.43
CA LYS A 172 10.28 13.62 2.42
C LYS A 172 9.54 12.29 2.46
N ILE A 173 9.16 11.75 1.29
CA ILE A 173 8.46 10.48 1.15
C ILE A 173 9.26 9.34 1.80
N GLY A 174 10.55 9.20 1.44
CA GLY A 174 11.42 8.19 2.02
C GLY A 174 11.48 8.25 3.55
N LYS A 175 11.73 9.44 4.11
CA LYS A 175 11.80 9.64 5.57
C LYS A 175 10.47 9.33 6.27
N GLU A 176 9.35 9.79 5.73
CA GLU A 176 8.06 9.61 6.40
C GLU A 176 7.53 8.18 6.30
N ILE A 177 7.81 7.47 5.21
CA ILE A 177 7.59 6.02 5.15
C ILE A 177 8.53 5.28 6.11
N ALA A 178 9.78 5.74 6.29
CA ALA A 178 10.67 5.15 7.30
C ALA A 178 10.09 5.27 8.72
N ASN A 179 9.45 6.40 9.04
CA ASN A 179 8.76 6.60 10.31
C ASN A 179 7.56 5.63 10.45
N ALA A 180 6.77 5.47 9.40
CA ALA A 180 5.65 4.52 9.38
C ALA A 180 6.12 3.09 9.65
N VAL A 181 7.13 2.60 8.93
CA VAL A 181 7.66 1.24 9.12
C VAL A 181 8.30 1.07 10.50
N THR A 182 9.02 2.09 10.99
CA THR A 182 9.55 2.09 12.37
C THR A 182 8.43 1.96 13.40
N TYR A 183 7.30 2.66 13.20
CA TYR A 183 6.13 2.55 14.07
C TYR A 183 5.58 1.13 14.10
N LEU A 184 5.47 0.45 12.95
CA LEU A 184 5.04 -0.96 12.88
C LEU A 184 5.96 -1.89 13.69
N HIS A 185 7.26 -1.65 13.61
CA HIS A 185 8.26 -2.52 14.25
C HIS A 185 8.42 -2.28 15.76
N MET A 186 8.04 -1.10 16.26
CA MET A 186 8.43 -0.68 17.62
C MET A 186 7.29 -0.21 18.52
N ALA A 187 6.14 0.18 17.98
CA ALA A 187 5.08 0.81 18.78
C ALA A 187 4.25 -0.20 19.60
N PHE A 188 4.38 -1.49 19.32
CA PHE A 188 3.55 -2.56 19.90
C PHE A 188 4.42 -3.68 20.51
N PRO A 189 3.91 -4.44 21.50
CA PRO A 189 4.63 -5.57 22.08
C PRO A 189 4.97 -6.68 21.08
N LYS A 190 4.11 -6.86 20.06
CA LYS A 190 4.36 -7.74 18.92
C LYS A 190 4.85 -6.90 17.76
N ILE A 191 5.97 -7.28 17.17
CA ILE A 191 6.54 -6.60 16.00
C ILE A 191 5.64 -6.91 14.80
N LEU A 192 5.07 -5.88 14.18
CA LEU A 192 4.25 -6.01 12.98
C LEU A 192 5.14 -5.84 11.74
N ILE A 193 5.28 -6.89 10.93
CA ILE A 193 6.04 -6.86 9.67
C ILE A 193 5.06 -6.66 8.51
N HIS A 194 5.28 -5.61 7.71
CA HIS A 194 4.37 -5.24 6.64
C HIS A 194 4.43 -6.20 5.44
N ARG A 195 5.64 -6.61 5.05
CA ARG A 195 6.00 -7.48 3.91
C ARG A 195 5.62 -6.99 2.51
N HIS A 196 5.13 -5.75 2.39
CA HIS A 196 4.59 -5.24 1.13
C HIS A 196 4.88 -3.76 0.89
N ILE A 197 6.06 -3.31 1.30
CA ILE A 197 6.51 -1.93 1.10
C ILE A 197 6.91 -1.75 -0.37
N LYS A 198 6.16 -0.92 -1.09
CA LYS A 198 6.41 -0.53 -2.48
C LYS A 198 5.68 0.78 -2.80
N PRO A 199 6.05 1.51 -3.87
CA PRO A 199 5.39 2.76 -4.23
C PRO A 199 3.87 2.64 -4.37
N ARG A 200 3.39 1.58 -5.01
CA ARG A 200 1.95 1.39 -5.26
C ARG A 200 1.09 1.14 -4.03
N ASN A 201 1.70 1.09 -2.84
CA ASN A 201 1.03 1.00 -1.55
C ASN A 201 1.18 2.31 -0.75
N VAL A 202 1.69 3.39 -1.36
CA VAL A 202 1.89 4.71 -0.75
C VAL A 202 1.03 5.74 -1.48
N PHE A 203 0.06 6.28 -0.76
CA PHE A 203 -0.79 7.38 -1.19
C PHE A 203 -0.23 8.73 -0.75
N LEU A 204 -0.61 9.81 -1.42
CA LEU A 204 -0.21 11.17 -1.09
C LEU A 204 -1.45 12.04 -0.82
N ASP A 205 -1.53 12.59 0.39
CA ASP A 205 -2.61 13.52 0.73
C ASP A 205 -2.40 14.92 0.12
N GLU A 206 -3.33 15.84 0.38
CA GLU A 206 -3.30 17.23 -0.11
C GLU A 206 -2.01 18.00 0.25
N ASN A 207 -1.31 17.60 1.32
CA ASN A 207 -0.07 18.23 1.79
C ASN A 207 1.18 17.47 1.33
N TRP A 208 1.01 16.58 0.35
CA TRP A 208 2.06 15.69 -0.14
C TRP A 208 2.69 14.85 0.98
N THR A 209 1.91 14.48 1.99
CA THR A 209 2.33 13.60 3.07
C THR A 209 2.04 12.16 2.66
N PRO A 210 3.05 11.28 2.68
CA PRO A 210 2.87 9.89 2.29
C PRO A 210 2.08 9.10 3.34
N LYS A 211 1.24 8.20 2.82
CA LYS A 211 0.29 7.37 3.55
C LYS A 211 0.49 5.91 3.12
N LEU A 212 1.17 5.13 3.95
CA LEU A 212 1.36 3.70 3.72
C LEU A 212 0.02 2.95 3.90
N SER A 213 -0.21 1.96 3.04
CA SER A 213 -1.45 1.16 2.98
C SER A 213 -1.14 -0.29 2.62
N ASP A 214 -2.18 -1.13 2.58
CA ASP A 214 -2.14 -2.55 2.22
C ASP A 214 -1.39 -3.46 3.20
N PHE A 215 -2.02 -3.66 4.35
CA PHE A 215 -1.65 -4.59 5.40
C PHE A 215 -2.13 -6.02 5.16
N SER A 216 -2.70 -6.31 3.99
CA SER A 216 -3.34 -7.60 3.68
C SER A 216 -2.45 -8.82 3.97
N ILE A 217 -1.15 -8.72 3.67
CA ILE A 217 -0.16 -9.78 3.94
C ILE A 217 0.77 -9.47 5.13
N SER A 218 0.45 -8.48 5.96
CA SER A 218 1.25 -8.19 7.15
C SER A 218 1.07 -9.25 8.24
N ILE A 219 2.10 -9.47 9.06
CA ILE A 219 2.05 -10.47 10.13
C ILE A 219 2.65 -9.93 11.42
N ASN A 220 2.08 -10.33 12.55
CA ASN A 220 2.68 -10.10 13.86
C ASN A 220 3.69 -11.21 14.16
N LEU A 221 4.91 -10.85 14.54
CA LEU A 221 5.83 -11.80 15.16
C LEU A 221 5.30 -12.21 16.54
N PRO A 222 5.49 -13.47 16.97
CA PRO A 222 5.15 -13.89 18.32
C PRO A 222 5.90 -13.03 19.34
N GLU A 223 5.26 -12.73 20.48
CA GLU A 223 5.85 -11.91 21.52
C GLU A 223 7.20 -12.49 21.98
N GLY A 224 8.20 -11.62 22.13
CA GLY A 224 9.56 -12.01 22.48
C GLY A 224 10.37 -12.72 21.39
N LYS A 225 9.79 -12.94 20.18
CA LYS A 225 10.51 -13.52 19.03
C LYS A 225 10.79 -12.46 17.97
N SER A 226 11.99 -12.52 17.39
CA SER A 226 12.42 -11.66 16.27
C SER A 226 12.25 -12.32 14.90
N ARG A 227 11.75 -13.57 14.86
CA ARG A 227 11.54 -14.31 13.61
C ARG A 227 10.38 -15.29 13.69
N ILE A 228 9.77 -15.56 12.56
CA ILE A 228 8.77 -16.63 12.39
C ILE A 228 8.94 -17.28 11.01
N GLU A 229 8.76 -18.60 10.93
CA GLU A 229 8.68 -19.32 9.67
C GLU A 229 7.26 -19.26 9.12
N VAL A 230 7.10 -18.99 7.83
CA VAL A 230 5.79 -18.97 7.16
C VAL A 230 5.67 -20.09 6.14
N GLU A 231 4.46 -20.58 5.90
CA GLU A 231 4.22 -21.67 4.96
C GLU A 231 4.54 -21.27 3.51
N CYS A 232 4.16 -20.05 3.13
CA CYS A 232 4.27 -19.51 1.78
C CYS A 232 4.93 -18.12 1.78
N VAL A 233 5.77 -17.90 0.75
CA VAL A 233 6.36 -16.60 0.48
C VAL A 233 5.32 -15.70 -0.18
N GLN A 234 5.09 -14.51 0.39
CA GLN A 234 4.16 -13.51 -0.13
C GLN A 234 4.89 -12.18 -0.30
N GLY A 235 4.56 -11.44 -1.37
CA GLY A 235 5.14 -10.14 -1.64
C GLY A 235 5.13 -9.79 -3.13
N THR A 236 5.93 -8.81 -3.52
CA THR A 236 6.06 -8.37 -4.92
C THR A 236 7.47 -8.65 -5.42
N ILE A 237 7.58 -9.34 -6.56
CA ILE A 237 8.87 -9.63 -7.20
C ILE A 237 9.61 -8.31 -7.46
N GLY A 238 10.91 -8.28 -7.12
CA GLY A 238 11.74 -7.07 -7.11
C GLY A 238 11.78 -6.34 -5.76
N TYR A 239 10.83 -6.60 -4.86
CA TYR A 239 10.87 -6.08 -3.47
C TYR A 239 11.05 -7.20 -2.44
N LEU A 240 10.90 -8.46 -2.84
CA LEU A 240 11.11 -9.62 -1.98
C LEU A 240 12.56 -9.69 -1.52
N ASP A 241 12.74 -9.73 -0.19
CA ASP A 241 14.02 -10.03 0.42
C ASP A 241 14.49 -11.42 -0.02
N PRO A 242 15.67 -11.56 -0.64
CA PRO A 242 16.18 -12.85 -1.08
C PRO A 242 16.37 -13.84 0.06
N VAL A 243 16.70 -13.38 1.28
CA VAL A 243 16.84 -14.25 2.46
C VAL A 243 15.48 -14.83 2.83
N TYR A 244 14.46 -13.98 2.94
CA TYR A 244 13.08 -14.42 3.16
C TYR A 244 12.59 -15.35 2.04
N TYR A 245 12.85 -15.02 0.79
CA TYR A 245 12.42 -15.82 -0.36
C TYR A 245 12.95 -17.26 -0.30
N THR A 246 14.23 -17.43 0.07
CA THR A 246 14.86 -18.74 0.16
C THR A 246 14.54 -19.48 1.46
N THR A 247 14.50 -18.78 2.59
CA THR A 247 14.40 -19.42 3.91
C THR A 247 12.97 -19.52 4.44
N LYS A 248 12.02 -18.76 3.87
CA LYS A 248 10.67 -18.54 4.41
C LYS A 248 10.64 -17.97 5.84
N MET A 249 11.76 -17.44 6.32
CA MET A 249 11.85 -16.77 7.61
C MET A 249 11.52 -15.30 7.46
N VAL A 250 10.53 -14.84 8.20
CA VAL A 250 10.19 -13.42 8.30
C VAL A 250 10.88 -12.83 9.53
N THR A 251 11.57 -11.73 9.33
CA THR A 251 12.20 -10.88 10.37
C THR A 251 11.84 -9.42 10.10
N GLU A 252 12.23 -8.50 10.99
CA GLU A 252 12.14 -7.06 10.70
C GLU A 252 12.95 -6.65 9.46
N TYR A 253 14.00 -7.40 9.12
CA TYR A 253 14.87 -7.11 7.99
C TYR A 253 14.25 -7.44 6.63
N THR A 254 13.20 -8.28 6.61
CA THR A 254 12.38 -8.49 5.41
C THR A 254 11.77 -7.17 4.92
N ASP A 255 11.27 -6.33 5.84
CA ASP A 255 10.78 -4.99 5.51
C ASP A 255 11.92 -4.06 5.15
N VAL A 256 13.05 -4.10 5.87
CA VAL A 256 14.23 -3.26 5.60
C VAL A 256 14.74 -3.42 4.17
N TYR A 257 14.85 -4.65 3.67
CA TYR A 257 15.25 -4.89 2.28
C TYR A 257 14.27 -4.25 1.28
N SER A 258 12.97 -4.54 1.44
CA SER A 258 11.94 -3.98 0.55
C SER A 258 11.90 -2.44 0.61
N PHE A 259 12.18 -1.86 1.77
CA PHE A 259 12.32 -0.43 1.96
C PHE A 259 13.54 0.16 1.24
N GLY A 260 14.68 -0.53 1.27
CA GLY A 260 15.87 -0.13 0.49
C GLY A 260 15.60 -0.08 -1.01
N VAL A 261 14.89 -1.08 -1.54
CA VAL A 261 14.40 -1.08 -2.93
C VAL A 261 13.46 0.10 -3.19
N PHE A 262 12.50 0.34 -2.29
CA PHE A 262 11.59 1.47 -2.37
C PHE A 262 12.33 2.82 -2.45
N LEU A 263 13.35 3.06 -1.60
CA LEU A 263 14.18 4.27 -1.66
C LEU A 263 14.84 4.44 -3.03
N MET A 264 15.40 3.36 -3.60
CA MET A 264 16.05 3.42 -4.91
C MET A 264 15.06 3.71 -6.03
N VAL A 265 13.85 3.13 -6.00
CA VAL A 265 12.80 3.42 -6.99
C VAL A 265 12.40 4.89 -6.92
N ILE A 266 12.12 5.39 -5.72
CA ILE A 266 11.73 6.78 -5.49
C ILE A 266 12.83 7.73 -5.94
N LEU A 267 14.09 7.44 -5.66
CA LEU A 267 15.22 8.26 -6.07
C LEU A 267 15.42 8.27 -7.59
N THR A 268 15.40 7.09 -8.23
CA THR A 268 15.80 6.93 -9.63
C THR A 268 14.69 7.23 -10.63
N GLY A 269 13.42 7.19 -10.21
CA GLY A 269 12.31 7.26 -11.17
C GLY A 269 12.19 6.00 -12.04
N LYS A 270 12.79 4.87 -11.64
CA LYS A 270 12.83 3.63 -12.41
C LYS A 270 12.12 2.49 -11.66
N PRO A 271 11.50 1.54 -12.37
CA PRO A 271 10.90 0.38 -11.72
C PRO A 271 11.94 -0.50 -11.02
N ALA A 272 11.51 -1.21 -9.97
CA ALA A 272 12.35 -2.16 -9.23
C ALA A 272 12.94 -3.26 -10.13
N LEU A 273 12.22 -3.63 -11.18
CA LEU A 273 12.67 -4.53 -12.25
C LEU A 273 12.41 -3.86 -13.59
N ALA A 274 13.47 -3.69 -14.38
CA ALA A 274 13.40 -3.17 -15.73
C ALA A 274 13.92 -4.20 -16.73
N SER A 275 13.22 -4.41 -17.84
CA SER A 275 13.76 -5.21 -18.95
C SER A 275 14.94 -4.47 -19.57
N THR A 276 16.07 -5.15 -19.76
CA THR A 276 17.29 -4.56 -20.32
C THR A 276 17.49 -4.81 -21.81
N SER A 277 16.68 -5.66 -22.44
CA SER A 277 16.79 -5.98 -23.87
C SER A 277 15.54 -6.73 -24.38
N SER A 278 15.48 -6.95 -25.70
CA SER A 278 14.51 -7.82 -26.37
C SER A 278 14.61 -9.30 -25.96
N ASP A 279 15.70 -9.70 -25.27
CA ASP A 279 15.97 -11.10 -24.89
C ASP A 279 15.35 -11.52 -23.55
N GLY A 280 14.61 -10.61 -22.89
CA GLY A 280 13.83 -10.92 -21.69
C GLY A 280 14.62 -10.90 -20.37
N ASP A 281 15.87 -10.43 -20.38
CA ASP A 281 16.64 -10.22 -19.15
C ASP A 281 16.11 -9.00 -18.35
N TYR A 282 15.89 -9.21 -17.06
CA TYR A 282 15.45 -8.18 -16.12
C TYR A 282 16.60 -7.74 -15.23
N LYS A 283 16.86 -6.45 -15.16
CA LYS A 283 17.83 -5.87 -14.21
C LYS A 283 17.11 -5.32 -12.99
N HIS A 284 17.54 -5.81 -11.83
CA HIS A 284 17.07 -5.34 -10.53
C HIS A 284 17.67 -3.96 -10.21
N ILE A 285 16.85 -3.08 -9.63
CA ILE A 285 17.24 -1.69 -9.34
C ILE A 285 18.45 -1.61 -8.40
N ALA A 286 18.58 -2.53 -7.43
CA ALA A 286 19.73 -2.58 -6.54
C ALA A 286 21.05 -2.79 -7.30
N SER A 287 21.08 -3.73 -8.24
CA SER A 287 22.27 -3.99 -9.07
C SER A 287 22.55 -2.83 -10.03
N TYR A 288 21.51 -2.15 -10.52
CA TYR A 288 21.64 -0.95 -11.32
C TYR A 288 22.31 0.18 -10.54
N VAL A 289 21.74 0.56 -9.39
CA VAL A 289 22.25 1.64 -8.54
C VAL A 289 23.66 1.32 -8.02
N LYS A 290 23.90 0.08 -7.59
CA LYS A 290 25.22 -0.37 -7.11
C LYS A 290 26.31 -0.17 -8.17
N GLY A 291 26.05 -0.55 -9.43
CA GLY A 291 27.02 -0.36 -10.51
C GLY A 291 27.36 1.11 -10.78
N PHE A 292 26.39 2.03 -10.70
CA PHE A 292 26.68 3.46 -10.82
C PHE A 292 27.47 3.99 -9.62
N HIS A 293 27.15 3.55 -8.40
CA HIS A 293 27.86 3.96 -7.20
C HIS A 293 29.32 3.50 -7.21
N GLU A 294 29.59 2.24 -7.55
CA GLU A 294 30.96 1.67 -7.60
C GLU A 294 31.84 2.35 -8.67
N ASN A 295 31.24 2.86 -9.74
CA ASN A 295 31.93 3.61 -10.79
C ASN A 295 32.05 5.12 -10.51
N GLY A 296 31.56 5.61 -9.36
CA GLY A 296 31.56 7.04 -9.03
C GLY A 296 30.62 7.89 -9.92
N GLN A 297 29.62 7.27 -10.53
CA GLN A 297 28.72 7.88 -11.52
C GLN A 297 27.33 8.17 -10.94
N LEU A 298 27.26 8.86 -9.80
CA LEU A 298 25.99 9.15 -9.11
C LEU A 298 24.98 9.90 -10.00
N ASP A 299 25.47 10.74 -10.91
CA ASP A 299 24.65 11.50 -11.86
C ASP A 299 23.79 10.59 -12.78
N GLY A 300 24.19 9.33 -12.97
CA GLY A 300 23.41 8.34 -13.73
C GLY A 300 22.32 7.62 -12.92
N VAL A 301 22.28 7.81 -11.60
CA VAL A 301 21.28 7.21 -10.70
C VAL A 301 20.00 8.04 -10.66
N ILE A 302 20.14 9.37 -10.66
CA ILE A 302 19.03 10.31 -10.50
C ILE A 302 18.40 10.57 -11.88
N ASP A 303 17.08 10.82 -11.91
CA ASP A 303 16.42 11.27 -13.12
C ASP A 303 17.10 12.55 -13.66
N PRO A 304 17.52 12.61 -14.94
CA PRO A 304 18.20 13.78 -15.50
C PRO A 304 17.44 15.10 -15.28
N LYS A 305 16.10 15.07 -15.33
CA LYS A 305 15.26 16.25 -15.10
C LYS A 305 15.31 16.75 -13.66
N VAL A 306 15.60 15.86 -12.71
CA VAL A 306 15.77 16.20 -11.29
C VAL A 306 17.21 16.63 -11.02
N MET A 307 18.17 16.11 -11.79
CA MET A 307 19.60 16.36 -11.64
C MET A 307 19.99 17.82 -11.96
N GLU A 308 19.31 18.45 -12.92
CA GLU A 308 19.58 19.84 -13.34
C GLU A 308 19.46 20.86 -12.19
N ASP A 309 18.63 20.55 -11.18
CA ASP A 309 18.36 21.43 -10.04
C ASP A 309 19.27 21.17 -8.82
N ILE A 310 20.21 20.21 -8.88
CA ILE A 310 20.99 19.76 -7.71
C ILE A 310 22.35 20.48 -7.63
N THR A 311 22.59 21.16 -6.51
CA THR A 311 23.90 21.77 -6.24
C THR A 311 24.96 20.73 -5.89
N SER A 312 26.24 21.05 -6.08
CA SER A 312 27.34 20.16 -5.66
C SER A 312 27.29 19.80 -4.17
N ALA A 313 26.81 20.71 -3.31
CA ALA A 313 26.62 20.45 -1.89
C ALA A 313 25.49 19.45 -1.62
N GLN A 314 24.40 19.53 -2.39
CA GLN A 314 23.28 18.60 -2.31
C GLN A 314 23.63 17.20 -2.82
N LYS A 315 24.55 17.06 -3.79
CA LYS A 315 24.99 15.75 -4.31
C LYS A 315 25.51 14.83 -3.21
N VAL A 316 26.25 15.36 -2.23
CA VAL A 316 26.79 14.58 -1.09
C VAL A 316 25.66 13.92 -0.28
N HIS A 317 24.55 14.63 -0.08
CA HIS A 317 23.39 14.10 0.65
C HIS A 317 22.63 13.06 -0.17
N VAL A 318 22.62 13.18 -1.49
CA VAL A 318 22.07 12.15 -2.37
C VAL A 318 22.95 10.90 -2.36
N GLU A 319 24.27 11.05 -2.35
CA GLU A 319 25.18 9.91 -2.22
C GLU A 319 24.95 9.18 -0.90
N ALA A 320 24.84 9.92 0.22
CA ALA A 320 24.50 9.34 1.52
C ALA A 320 23.17 8.57 1.50
N TYR A 321 22.17 9.09 0.79
CA TYR A 321 20.88 8.40 0.58
C TYR A 321 21.06 7.09 -0.20
N VAL A 322 21.85 7.11 -1.28
CA VAL A 322 22.15 5.91 -2.09
C VAL A 322 22.89 4.86 -1.26
N VAL A 323 23.92 5.25 -0.52
CA VAL A 323 24.69 4.36 0.35
C VAL A 323 23.78 3.73 1.41
N LEU A 324 22.90 4.51 2.03
CA LEU A 324 21.93 3.99 2.99
C LEU A 324 20.95 3.00 2.34
N ALA A 325 20.41 3.30 1.16
CA ALA A 325 19.51 2.42 0.45
C ALA A 325 20.18 1.08 0.05
N LEU A 326 21.44 1.12 -0.39
CA LEU A 326 22.23 -0.07 -0.69
C LEU A 326 22.51 -0.90 0.58
N ARG A 327 22.86 -0.25 1.70
CA ARG A 327 23.05 -0.92 3.01
C ARG A 327 21.79 -1.65 3.48
N CYS A 328 20.61 -1.09 3.22
CA CYS A 328 19.33 -1.76 3.52
C CYS A 328 19.14 -3.06 2.71
N CYS A 329 19.75 -3.15 1.54
CA CYS A 329 19.63 -4.28 0.61
C CYS A 329 20.79 -5.29 0.70
N GLU A 330 21.61 -5.22 1.74
CA GLU A 330 22.67 -6.20 1.97
C GLU A 330 22.13 -7.63 2.10
N MET A 331 22.90 -8.63 1.71
CA MET A 331 22.43 -10.03 1.69
C MET A 331 22.30 -10.66 3.08
N ARG A 332 23.00 -10.11 4.08
CA ARG A 332 22.96 -10.60 5.46
C ARG A 332 22.19 -9.62 6.33
N ASP A 333 21.25 -10.12 7.11
CA ASP A 333 20.46 -9.33 8.06
C ASP A 333 21.33 -8.48 8.98
N GLU A 334 22.45 -9.04 9.48
CA GLU A 334 23.38 -8.35 10.38
C GLU A 334 24.07 -7.13 9.76
N ASN A 335 24.14 -7.06 8.43
CA ASN A 335 24.72 -5.93 7.71
C ASN A 335 23.67 -4.83 7.44
N ARG A 336 22.39 -5.13 7.62
CA ARG A 336 21.30 -4.18 7.40
C ARG A 336 21.09 -3.36 8.68
N PRO A 337 21.00 -2.03 8.59
CA PRO A 337 20.62 -1.22 9.75
C PRO A 337 19.18 -1.51 10.17
N LYS A 338 18.88 -1.33 11.47
CA LYS A 338 17.50 -1.41 11.95
C LYS A 338 16.67 -0.24 11.40
N MET A 339 15.37 -0.44 11.23
CA MET A 339 14.47 0.58 10.68
C MET A 339 14.54 1.93 11.40
N ILE A 340 14.68 1.92 12.72
CA ILE A 340 14.86 3.13 13.55
C ILE A 340 16.16 3.89 13.24
N GLN A 341 17.24 3.19 12.89
CA GLN A 341 18.51 3.82 12.49
C GLN A 341 18.36 4.44 11.10
N ILE A 342 17.72 3.73 10.17
CA ILE A 342 17.40 4.21 8.82
C ILE A 342 16.57 5.50 8.90
N ALA A 343 15.52 5.53 9.71
CA ALA A 343 14.68 6.73 9.88
C ALA A 343 15.47 7.93 10.44
N LYS A 344 16.41 7.69 11.36
CA LYS A 344 17.29 8.74 11.91
C LYS A 344 18.27 9.27 10.86
N GLU A 345 18.93 8.39 10.11
CA GLU A 345 19.86 8.77 9.05
C GLU A 345 19.13 9.55 7.93
N LEU A 346 17.95 9.08 7.49
CA LEU A 346 17.12 9.79 6.50
C LEU A 346 16.67 11.18 6.98
N LYS A 347 16.33 11.33 8.26
CA LYS A 347 15.99 12.63 8.84
C LYS A 347 17.18 13.60 8.78
N GLN A 348 18.40 13.11 9.05
CA GLN A 348 19.61 13.91 8.95
C GLN A 348 19.88 14.32 7.49
N ILE A 349 19.82 13.36 6.56
CA ILE A 349 20.00 13.60 5.11
C ILE A 349 19.02 14.67 4.61
N GLU A 350 17.72 14.52 4.89
CA GLU A 350 16.71 15.50 4.45
C GLU A 350 16.95 16.89 5.05
N THR A 351 17.31 16.95 6.34
CA THR A 351 17.55 18.22 7.03
C THR A 351 18.76 18.96 6.45
N LEU A 352 19.84 18.24 6.13
CA LEU A 352 21.04 18.81 5.54
C LEU A 352 20.84 19.20 4.07
N PHE A 353 20.12 18.37 3.31
CA PHE A 353 19.75 18.66 1.93
C PHE A 353 18.97 19.97 1.81
N ARG A 354 18.00 20.22 2.69
CA ARG A 354 17.20 21.48 2.67
C ARG A 354 18.00 22.73 3.07
N ARG A 355 19.14 22.57 3.74
CA ARG A 355 20.00 23.67 4.20
C ARG A 355 21.13 24.00 3.22
N SER A 356 21.40 23.10 2.27
CA SER A 356 22.44 23.22 1.25
C SER A 356 21.85 23.72 -0.05
#